data_AF-A0A2V7RRI1-F1
#
_entry.id   AF-A0A2V7RRI1-F1
#
_cell.length_a   1.000
_cell.length_b   1.000
_cell.length_c   1.000
_cell.angle_alpha   90.00
_cell.angle_beta   90.00
_cell.angle_gamma   90.00
#
_symmetry.space_group_name_H-M   'P 1'
#
loop_
_entity.id
_entity.type
_entity.pdbx_description
1 polymer ?
#
loop_
_entity_poly.entity_id
_entity_poly.type
_entity_poly.pdbx_seq_one_letter_code
_entity_poly.pdbx_strand_id
1 'polypeptide(L)'
;MVRQNRLIFGKWRRDLTLPLLSILGGHRSSARLREAVGDVQIEDLWLPYFCVSSNLSRAEMVIHCDGPLWLGLRASGGLPAILPPVVLDGDLLVDGGFLRNLPADIVRERLGGGTVIAVDVSSEHDLRQEYPYGDAISGWHVLWSRINPLALPIKVPSMAAVLQRAVEIASV
;
A
#
# COMPACT_ATOMS: atom_id res chain seq x y z
N MET A 1 7.97 0.73 26.47
CA MET A 1 7.36 0.74 25.12
C MET A 1 8.33 1.10 23.97
N VAL A 2 9.62 1.37 24.21
CA VAL A 2 10.58 1.77 23.15
C VAL A 2 11.47 0.61 22.62
N ARG A 3 11.55 -0.53 23.34
CA ARG A 3 12.39 -1.68 22.94
C ARG A 3 11.82 -2.56 21.81
N GLN A 4 10.51 -2.58 21.59
CA GLN A 4 9.90 -3.40 20.52
C GLN A 4 10.17 -2.84 19.11
N ASN A 5 10.30 -1.51 18.95
CA ASN A 5 10.50 -0.89 17.64
C ASN A 5 11.84 -1.26 16.98
N ARG A 6 12.90 -1.51 17.77
CA ARG A 6 14.23 -1.87 17.22
C ARG A 6 14.25 -3.25 16.55
N LEU A 7 13.39 -4.17 17.01
CA LEU A 7 13.22 -5.51 16.41
C LEU A 7 12.41 -5.47 15.12
N ILE A 8 11.50 -4.50 14.98
CA ILE A 8 10.74 -4.27 13.75
C ILE A 8 11.73 -3.89 12.63
N PHE A 9 12.55 -2.84 12.83
CA PHE A 9 13.52 -2.37 11.83
C PHE A 9 14.60 -3.40 11.44
N GLY A 10 15.12 -4.18 12.39
CA GLY A 10 16.09 -5.25 12.10
C GLY A 10 15.50 -6.39 11.23
N LYS A 11 14.17 -6.57 11.29
CA LYS A 11 13.46 -7.58 10.49
C LYS A 11 13.14 -7.11 9.07
N TRP A 12 13.12 -5.80 8.75
CA TRP A 12 12.86 -5.32 7.37
C TRP A 12 14.01 -5.65 6.41
N ARG A 13 15.26 -5.55 6.86
CA ARG A 13 16.45 -5.85 6.04
C ARG A 13 16.48 -7.28 5.47
N ARG A 14 15.77 -8.22 6.11
CA ARG A 14 15.76 -9.64 5.74
C ARG A 14 14.57 -10.03 4.84
N ASP A 15 13.69 -9.09 4.49
CA ASP A 15 12.59 -9.30 3.53
C ASP A 15 12.74 -8.43 2.29
N LEU A 16 13.85 -7.68 2.20
CA LEU A 16 14.22 -6.96 0.99
C LEU A 16 14.46 -7.98 -0.12
N THR A 17 13.86 -7.74 -1.28
CA THR A 17 14.09 -8.52 -2.49
C THR A 17 14.78 -7.64 -3.54
N LEU A 18 15.23 -8.24 -4.63
CA LEU A 18 15.72 -7.48 -5.77
C LEU A 18 14.56 -6.63 -6.31
N PRO A 19 14.73 -5.31 -6.48
CA PRO A 19 13.66 -4.40 -6.87
C PRO A 19 13.34 -4.49 -8.37
N LEU A 20 13.17 -5.72 -8.86
CA LEU A 20 12.70 -6.03 -10.21
C LEU A 20 11.17 -5.96 -10.27
N LEU A 21 10.49 -6.38 -9.20
CA LEU A 21 9.03 -6.34 -9.07
C LEU A 21 8.58 -5.48 -7.88
N SER A 22 9.21 -5.65 -6.73
CA SER A 22 8.89 -4.94 -5.49
C SER A 22 10.13 -4.79 -4.61
N ILE A 23 10.10 -3.86 -3.64
CA ILE A 23 11.21 -3.67 -2.70
C ILE A 23 11.23 -4.80 -1.64
N LEU A 24 10.05 -5.30 -1.26
CA LEU A 24 9.90 -6.38 -0.28
C LEU A 24 9.41 -7.66 -0.96
N GLY A 25 9.83 -8.82 -0.45
CA GLY A 25 9.32 -10.13 -0.90
C GLY A 25 7.90 -10.44 -0.42
N GLY A 26 7.38 -9.70 0.57
CA GLY A 26 6.01 -9.83 1.06
C GLY A 26 5.76 -11.03 1.98
N HIS A 27 6.69 -11.99 2.06
CA HIS A 27 6.58 -13.17 2.92
C HIS A 27 6.38 -12.78 4.40
N ARG A 28 7.11 -11.77 4.90
CA ARG A 28 6.94 -11.35 6.29
C ARG A 28 5.67 -10.56 6.53
N SER A 29 5.22 -9.80 5.55
CA SER A 29 3.94 -9.09 5.63
C SER A 29 2.80 -10.10 5.75
N SER A 30 2.74 -11.08 4.85
CA SER A 30 1.74 -12.15 4.88
C SER A 30 1.84 -13.00 6.16
N ALA A 31 3.05 -13.36 6.60
CA ALA A 31 3.23 -14.14 7.83
C ALA A 31 2.75 -13.37 9.08
N ARG A 32 3.03 -12.06 9.17
CA ARG A 32 2.55 -11.23 10.28
C ARG A 32 1.04 -11.04 10.28
N LEU A 33 0.44 -10.87 9.11
CA LEU A 33 -1.02 -10.80 8.99
C LEU A 33 -1.63 -12.12 9.46
N ARG A 34 -1.14 -13.26 8.98
CA ARG A 34 -1.57 -14.59 9.44
C ARG A 34 -1.38 -14.78 10.95
N GLU A 35 -0.25 -14.34 11.52
CA GLU A 35 -0.02 -14.41 12.97
C GLU A 35 -0.99 -13.53 13.76
N ALA A 36 -1.34 -12.36 13.24
CA ALA A 36 -2.20 -11.39 13.93
C ALA A 36 -3.68 -11.79 13.92
N VAL A 37 -4.18 -12.33 12.80
CA VAL A 37 -5.60 -12.69 12.66
C VAL A 37 -5.89 -14.19 12.72
N GLY A 38 -4.86 -15.04 12.64
CA GLY A 38 -5.03 -16.50 12.60
C GLY A 38 -5.74 -16.98 11.34
N ASP A 39 -6.43 -18.11 11.47
CA ASP A 39 -7.20 -18.76 10.39
C ASP A 39 -8.66 -18.28 10.32
N VAL A 40 -8.91 -17.02 10.71
CA VAL A 40 -10.23 -16.39 10.69
C VAL A 40 -10.67 -16.14 9.25
N GLN A 41 -11.92 -16.47 8.94
CA GLN A 41 -12.59 -16.08 7.69
C GLN A 41 -13.30 -14.73 7.84
N ILE A 42 -13.44 -13.97 6.76
CA ILE A 42 -14.07 -12.64 6.78
C ILE A 42 -15.53 -12.73 7.24
N GLU A 43 -16.26 -13.72 6.75
CA GLU A 43 -17.67 -13.97 7.01
C GLU A 43 -17.95 -14.37 8.47
N ASP A 44 -16.95 -14.85 9.19
CA ASP A 44 -17.05 -15.27 10.59
C ASP A 44 -16.82 -14.12 11.59
N LEU A 45 -16.52 -12.91 11.10
CA LEU A 45 -16.31 -11.75 11.96
C LEU A 45 -17.62 -11.32 12.63
N TRP A 46 -17.52 -10.91 13.89
CA TRP A 46 -18.68 -10.43 14.66
C TRP A 46 -19.37 -9.23 13.99
N LEU A 47 -18.59 -8.34 13.38
CA LEU A 47 -19.12 -7.23 12.59
C LEU A 47 -18.98 -7.54 11.10
N PRO A 48 -20.01 -7.23 10.29
CA PRO A 48 -19.90 -7.30 8.83
C PRO A 48 -18.70 -6.48 8.37
N TYR A 49 -17.79 -7.15 7.69
CA TYR A 49 -16.54 -6.58 7.22
C TYR A 49 -16.40 -6.80 5.72
N PHE A 50 -15.81 -5.82 5.05
CA PHE A 50 -15.27 -6.02 3.71
C PHE A 50 -14.00 -5.19 3.56
N CYS A 51 -13.15 -5.62 2.63
CA CYS A 51 -12.05 -4.80 2.15
C CYS A 51 -12.03 -4.78 0.63
N VAL A 52 -11.30 -3.83 0.07
CA VAL A 52 -11.26 -3.58 -1.36
C VAL A 52 -9.84 -3.73 -1.86
N SER A 53 -9.66 -4.42 -2.98
CA SER A 53 -8.40 -4.43 -3.73
C SER A 53 -8.63 -4.01 -5.17
N SER A 54 -7.57 -3.57 -5.83
CA SER A 54 -7.58 -3.23 -7.25
C SER A 54 -7.05 -4.40 -8.07
N ASN A 55 -7.87 -4.93 -9.00
CA ASN A 55 -7.47 -5.98 -9.93
C ASN A 55 -6.82 -5.36 -11.17
N LEU A 56 -5.51 -5.55 -11.29
CA LEU A 56 -4.71 -5.02 -12.39
C LEU A 56 -4.91 -5.80 -13.70
N SER A 57 -5.33 -7.07 -13.63
CA SER A 57 -5.58 -7.89 -14.82
C SER A 57 -6.84 -7.43 -15.56
N ARG A 58 -7.87 -7.05 -14.80
CA ARG A 58 -9.21 -6.70 -15.33
C ARG A 58 -9.52 -5.21 -15.26
N ALA A 59 -8.65 -4.42 -14.63
CA ALA A 59 -8.87 -3.00 -14.35
C ALA A 59 -10.17 -2.73 -13.58
N GLU A 60 -10.49 -3.62 -12.63
CA GLU A 60 -11.73 -3.56 -11.86
C GLU A 60 -11.46 -3.67 -10.36
N MET A 61 -12.48 -3.34 -9.58
CA MET A 61 -12.43 -3.45 -8.14
C MET A 61 -12.89 -4.81 -7.68
N VAL A 62 -12.19 -5.37 -6.70
CA VAL A 62 -12.60 -6.61 -6.04
C VAL A 62 -12.96 -6.28 -4.60
N ILE A 63 -14.18 -6.64 -4.21
CA ILE A 63 -14.66 -6.51 -2.83
C ILE A 63 -14.57 -7.88 -2.18
N HIS A 64 -13.77 -7.97 -1.12
CA HIS A 64 -13.59 -9.19 -0.35
C HIS A 64 -14.59 -9.21 0.80
N CYS A 65 -15.53 -10.15 0.77
CA CYS A 65 -16.55 -10.35 1.81
C CYS A 65 -16.49 -11.74 2.45
N ASP A 66 -15.65 -12.61 1.92
CA ASP A 66 -15.51 -14.00 2.34
C ASP A 66 -14.08 -14.50 2.14
N GLY A 67 -13.76 -15.62 2.79
CA GLY A 67 -12.46 -16.27 2.71
C GLY A 67 -11.45 -15.76 3.74
N PRO A 68 -10.16 -16.16 3.65
CA PRO A 68 -9.20 -15.93 4.71
C PRO A 68 -8.94 -14.43 4.93
N LEU A 69 -9.20 -13.93 6.15
CA LEU A 69 -9.08 -12.51 6.48
C LEU A 69 -7.68 -11.95 6.21
N TRP A 70 -6.63 -12.72 6.53
CA TRP A 70 -5.25 -12.31 6.28
C TRP A 70 -4.97 -12.09 4.79
N LEU A 71 -5.65 -12.83 3.91
CA LEU A 71 -5.46 -12.74 2.45
C LEU A 71 -6.14 -11.51 1.89
N GLY A 72 -7.39 -11.23 2.30
CA GLY A 72 -8.10 -10.00 1.96
C GLY A 72 -7.32 -8.75 2.41
N LEU A 73 -6.85 -8.74 3.67
CA LEU A 73 -5.99 -7.68 4.19
C LEU A 73 -4.69 -7.51 3.39
N ARG A 74 -4.06 -8.63 3.00
CA ARG A 74 -2.81 -8.61 2.23
C ARG A 74 -3.01 -8.09 0.80
N ALA A 75 -4.13 -8.42 0.16
CA ALA A 75 -4.48 -7.92 -1.16
C ALA A 75 -4.84 -6.42 -1.09
N SER A 76 -5.69 -6.04 -0.13
CA SER A 76 -6.20 -4.68 0.04
C SER A 76 -5.16 -3.65 0.45
N GLY A 77 -4.17 -4.01 1.28
CA GLY A 77 -3.08 -3.10 1.73
C GLY A 77 -1.75 -3.26 0.97
N GLY A 78 -1.78 -3.94 -0.17
CA GLY A 78 -0.59 -4.28 -0.96
C GLY A 78 -0.12 -3.14 -1.86
N LEU A 79 0.53 -2.11 -1.30
CA LEU A 79 1.00 -0.96 -2.09
C LEU A 79 1.92 -1.39 -3.26
N PRO A 80 1.61 -0.97 -4.50
CA PRO A 80 2.44 -1.23 -5.67
C PRO A 80 3.90 -0.79 -5.47
N ALA A 81 4.83 -1.53 -6.07
CA ALA A 81 6.30 -1.37 -5.94
C ALA A 81 6.89 -1.60 -4.54
N ILE A 82 6.12 -1.50 -3.46
CA ILE A 82 6.57 -1.83 -2.10
C ILE A 82 6.39 -3.33 -1.85
N LEU A 83 5.20 -3.84 -2.11
CA LEU A 83 4.84 -5.24 -1.97
C LEU A 83 4.52 -5.84 -3.35
N PRO A 84 4.78 -7.14 -3.55
CA PRO A 84 4.39 -7.79 -4.79
C PRO A 84 2.85 -7.90 -4.83
N PRO A 85 2.23 -7.85 -6.03
CA PRO A 85 0.81 -8.13 -6.18
C PRO A 85 0.46 -9.51 -5.60
N VAL A 86 -0.74 -9.62 -5.04
CA VAL A 86 -1.30 -10.91 -4.63
C VAL A 86 -1.90 -11.56 -5.86
N VAL A 87 -1.50 -12.80 -6.14
CA VAL A 87 -2.16 -13.61 -7.18
C VAL A 87 -3.35 -14.31 -6.55
N LEU A 88 -4.56 -14.02 -7.02
CA LEU A 88 -5.79 -14.68 -6.60
C LEU A 88 -6.58 -15.07 -7.84
N ASP A 89 -6.92 -16.36 -7.98
CA ASP A 89 -7.65 -16.90 -9.13
C ASP A 89 -7.04 -16.56 -10.51
N GLY A 90 -5.71 -16.41 -10.56
CA GLY A 90 -4.97 -16.03 -11.75
C GLY A 90 -4.87 -14.52 -12.02
N ASP A 91 -5.54 -13.70 -11.22
CA ASP A 91 -5.52 -12.24 -11.33
C ASP A 91 -4.51 -11.60 -10.38
N LEU A 92 -4.01 -10.42 -10.77
CA LEU A 92 -3.04 -9.63 -10.01
C LEU A 92 -3.77 -8.56 -9.20
N LEU A 93 -3.80 -8.73 -7.87
CA LEU A 93 -4.43 -7.81 -6.94
C LEU A 93 -3.39 -6.93 -6.24
N VAL A 94 -3.68 -5.63 -6.17
CA VAL A 94 -2.92 -4.64 -5.39
C VAL A 94 -3.84 -3.82 -4.51
N ASP A 95 -3.25 -2.86 -3.80
CA ASP A 95 -3.94 -1.96 -2.90
C ASP A 95 -5.25 -1.39 -3.45
N GLY A 96 -6.31 -1.39 -2.63
CA GLY A 96 -7.63 -0.90 -3.00
C GLY A 96 -7.65 0.60 -3.31
N GLY A 97 -6.72 1.36 -2.72
CA GLY A 97 -6.57 2.78 -2.95
C GLY A 97 -6.27 3.16 -4.40
N PHE A 98 -5.78 2.21 -5.22
CA PHE A 98 -5.45 2.51 -6.61
C PHE A 98 -6.70 2.79 -7.46
N LEU A 99 -7.83 2.15 -7.13
CA LEU A 99 -9.12 2.38 -7.80
C LEU A 99 -10.16 3.05 -6.90
N ARG A 100 -10.15 2.78 -5.59
CA ARG A 100 -11.09 3.36 -4.61
C ARG A 100 -10.54 3.33 -3.19
N ASN A 101 -9.89 4.40 -2.76
CA ASN A 101 -9.36 4.55 -1.40
C ASN A 101 -10.43 4.74 -0.32
N LEU A 102 -11.56 5.38 -0.65
CA LEU A 102 -12.64 5.63 0.30
C LEU A 102 -13.97 5.03 -0.17
N PRO A 103 -14.24 3.73 0.10
CA PRO A 103 -15.42 3.01 -0.40
C PRO A 103 -16.71 3.31 0.39
N ALA A 104 -16.96 4.59 0.72
CA ALA A 104 -18.14 5.00 1.49
C ALA A 104 -19.44 4.78 0.73
N ASP A 105 -19.39 4.82 -0.60
CA ASP A 105 -20.49 4.49 -1.50
C ASP A 105 -20.91 3.01 -1.35
N ILE A 106 -19.94 2.10 -1.30
CA ILE A 106 -20.17 0.66 -1.12
C ILE A 106 -20.79 0.38 0.26
N VAL A 107 -20.30 1.04 1.31
CA VAL A 107 -20.89 0.93 2.66
C VAL A 107 -22.35 1.38 2.63
N ARG A 108 -22.64 2.53 2.01
CA ARG A 108 -24.00 3.08 1.92
C ARG A 108 -24.94 2.15 1.18
N GLU A 109 -24.51 1.57 0.07
CA GLU A 109 -25.29 0.62 -0.71
C GLU A 109 -25.59 -0.66 0.10
N ARG A 110 -24.60 -1.19 0.81
CA ARG A 110 -24.72 -2.45 1.57
C ARG A 110 -25.53 -2.32 2.86
N LEU A 111 -25.46 -1.18 3.55
CA LEU A 111 -26.22 -0.97 4.79
C LEU A 111 -27.71 -0.71 4.52
N GLY A 112 -28.07 -0.23 3.33
CA GLY A 112 -29.46 0.11 2.99
C GLY A 112 -30.05 1.27 3.81
N GLY A 113 -29.22 1.97 4.61
CA GLY A 113 -29.62 3.08 5.48
C GLY A 113 -28.65 3.31 6.64
N GLY A 114 -28.88 4.38 7.41
CA GLY A 114 -28.07 4.73 8.60
C GLY A 114 -26.94 5.73 8.32
N THR A 115 -26.13 6.00 9.35
CA THR A 115 -25.03 6.97 9.29
C THR A 115 -23.73 6.28 8.88
N VAL A 116 -23.15 6.71 7.75
CA VAL A 116 -21.81 6.29 7.32
C VAL A 116 -20.79 7.28 7.88
N ILE A 117 -19.83 6.78 8.66
CA ILE A 117 -18.69 7.55 9.15
C ILE A 117 -17.48 7.19 8.27
N ALA A 118 -17.03 8.15 7.46
CA ALA A 118 -15.84 8.01 6.62
C ALA A 118 -14.66 8.72 7.27
N VAL A 119 -13.51 8.04 7.37
CA VAL A 119 -12.29 8.58 7.96
C VAL A 119 -11.24 8.69 6.87
N ASP A 120 -10.96 9.92 6.43
CA ASP A 120 -9.85 10.19 5.53
C ASP A 120 -8.60 10.57 6.33
N VAL A 121 -7.51 9.86 6.06
CA VAL A 121 -6.18 10.07 6.67
C VAL A 121 -5.18 10.60 5.65
N SER A 122 -5.65 11.00 4.46
CA SER A 122 -4.83 11.61 3.43
C SER A 122 -4.09 12.82 4.02
N SER A 123 -2.80 12.93 3.71
CA SER A 123 -2.03 14.06 4.17
C SER A 123 -2.16 15.20 3.17
N GLU A 124 -2.43 16.42 3.63
CA GLU A 124 -2.43 17.63 2.78
C GLU A 124 -1.03 18.02 2.28
N HIS A 125 0.02 17.21 2.52
CA HIS A 125 1.41 17.53 2.15
C HIS A 125 1.62 17.66 0.64
N ASP A 126 1.35 18.84 0.14
CA ASP A 126 1.64 19.33 -1.19
C ASP A 126 3.04 18.82 -1.64
N LEU A 127 3.08 17.94 -2.66
CA LEU A 127 4.28 17.72 -3.49
C LEU A 127 4.71 19.01 -4.21
N ARG A 128 3.98 20.11 -3.98
CA ARG A 128 4.31 21.49 -4.30
C ARG A 128 5.55 21.93 -3.54
N GLN A 129 6.70 21.53 -4.07
CA GLN A 129 8.00 22.08 -3.74
C GLN A 129 8.74 22.39 -5.03
N GLU A 130 9.65 23.35 -4.97
CA GLU A 130 10.59 23.56 -6.07
C GLU A 130 11.54 22.38 -6.13
N TYR A 131 11.35 21.54 -7.15
CA TYR A 131 12.26 20.48 -7.48
C TYR A 131 13.32 21.00 -8.46
N PRO A 132 14.61 20.69 -8.26
CA PRO A 132 15.71 21.23 -9.07
C PRO A 132 15.86 20.49 -10.42
N TYR A 133 14.76 19.94 -10.94
CA TYR A 133 14.70 19.23 -12.21
C TYR A 133 13.39 19.58 -12.93
N GLY A 134 13.46 19.68 -14.26
CA GLY A 134 12.28 19.85 -15.12
C GLY A 134 11.72 18.49 -15.53
N ASP A 135 11.93 18.13 -16.79
CA ASP A 135 11.47 16.90 -17.43
C ASP A 135 12.46 15.71 -17.29
N ALA A 136 13.73 15.97 -16.95
CA ALA A 136 14.76 14.94 -16.85
C ALA A 136 15.66 15.08 -15.62
N ILE A 137 16.02 13.95 -15.01
CA ILE A 137 17.04 13.85 -13.97
C ILE A 137 17.79 12.52 -14.08
N SER A 138 19.12 12.55 -13.89
CA SER A 138 19.93 11.34 -13.89
C SER A 138 19.85 10.61 -12.55
N GLY A 139 19.42 9.34 -12.57
CA GLY A 139 19.40 8.50 -11.38
C GLY A 139 20.80 8.31 -10.76
N TRP A 140 21.85 8.25 -11.58
CA TRP A 140 23.24 8.21 -11.12
C TRP A 140 23.66 9.49 -10.40
N HIS A 141 23.18 10.64 -10.86
CA HIS A 141 23.45 11.92 -10.22
C HIS A 141 22.76 12.03 -8.85
N VAL A 142 21.49 11.60 -8.77
CA VAL A 142 20.76 11.49 -7.49
C VAL A 142 21.47 10.53 -6.55
N LEU A 143 21.89 9.36 -7.04
CA LEU A 143 22.62 8.38 -6.23
C LEU A 143 23.94 8.95 -5.72
N TRP A 144 24.74 9.59 -6.58
CA TRP A 144 25.99 10.22 -6.20
C TRP A 144 25.79 11.30 -5.13
N SER A 145 24.77 12.15 -5.27
CA SER A 145 24.43 13.18 -4.27
C SER A 145 24.04 12.61 -2.90
N ARG A 146 23.57 11.36 -2.85
CA ARG A 146 23.18 10.68 -1.60
C ARG A 146 24.35 9.99 -0.91
N ILE A 147 25.35 9.53 -1.66
CA ILE A 147 26.49 8.77 -1.12
C ILE A 147 27.72 9.63 -0.86
N ASN A 148 27.87 10.76 -1.55
CA ASN A 148 28.99 11.67 -1.36
C ASN A 148 28.65 12.73 -0.30
N PRO A 149 29.32 12.71 0.88
CA PRO A 149 29.06 13.69 1.94
C PRO A 149 29.48 15.13 1.60
N LEU A 150 30.25 15.32 0.53
CA LEU A 150 30.67 16.63 0.03
C LEU A 150 29.74 17.17 -1.08
N ALA A 151 28.79 16.38 -1.57
CA ALA A 151 27.84 16.81 -2.59
C ALA A 151 26.65 17.54 -1.96
N LEU A 152 26.10 18.54 -2.67
CA LEU A 152 24.87 19.19 -2.25
C LEU A 152 23.69 18.22 -2.35
N PRO A 153 22.86 18.06 -1.30
CA PRO A 153 21.74 17.14 -1.31
C PRO A 153 20.66 17.64 -2.30
N ILE A 154 20.34 16.82 -3.29
CA ILE A 154 19.28 17.11 -4.25
C ILE A 154 17.95 16.65 -3.65
N LYS A 155 17.01 17.58 -3.49
CA LYS A 155 15.65 17.26 -3.06
C LYS A 155 14.88 16.65 -4.24
N VAL A 156 14.58 15.37 -4.14
CA VAL A 156 13.74 14.62 -5.08
C VAL A 156 12.75 13.79 -4.30
N PRO A 157 11.49 13.64 -4.76
CA PRO A 157 10.56 12.73 -4.13
C PRO A 157 11.08 11.29 -4.29
N SER A 158 10.77 10.43 -3.32
CA SER A 158 11.06 9.00 -3.46
C SER A 158 10.06 8.36 -4.42
N MET A 159 10.45 7.25 -5.07
CA MET A 159 9.53 6.48 -5.93
C MET A 159 8.26 6.09 -5.17
N ALA A 160 8.40 5.66 -3.92
CA ALA A 160 7.28 5.32 -3.05
C ALA A 160 6.37 6.51 -2.77
N ALA A 161 6.91 7.72 -2.57
CA ALA A 161 6.12 8.92 -2.34
C ALA A 161 5.33 9.33 -3.60
N VAL A 162 5.93 9.22 -4.79
CA VAL A 162 5.24 9.50 -6.06
C VAL A 162 4.10 8.50 -6.28
N LEU A 163 4.36 7.20 -6.07
CA LEU A 163 3.35 6.15 -6.23
C LEU A 163 2.21 6.30 -5.20
N GLN A 164 2.54 6.53 -3.94
CA GLN A 164 1.53 6.77 -2.90
C GLN A 164 0.64 7.96 -3.25
N ARG A 165 1.23 9.04 -3.76
CA ARG A 165 0.46 10.22 -4.19
C ARG A 165 -0.41 9.96 -5.41
N ALA A 166 0.07 9.18 -6.37
CA ALA A 166 -0.75 8.77 -7.52
C ALA A 166 -1.98 7.96 -7.07
N VAL A 167 -1.81 7.06 -6.10
CA VAL A 167 -2.89 6.26 -5.49
C VAL A 167 -3.89 7.18 -4.77
N GLU A 168 -3.42 8.11 -3.97
CA GLU A 168 -4.26 9.05 -3.22
C GLU A 168 -5.09 9.97 -4.14
N ILE A 169 -4.49 10.51 -5.22
CA ILE A 169 -5.18 11.43 -6.15
C ILE A 169 -6.23 10.72 -7.00
N ALA A 170 -6.02 9.45 -7.35
CA ALA A 170 -6.99 8.66 -8.11
C ALA A 170 -8.31 8.44 -7.35
N SER A 171 -8.38 8.83 -6.07
CA SER A 171 -9.45 8.49 -5.15
C SER A 171 -10.33 9.67 -4.71
N VAL A 172 -10.25 10.82 -5.39
CA VAL A 172 -11.12 11.99 -5.17
C VAL A 172 -12.23 12.06 -6.21
#